data_AF-A0AA43JI99-F1
#
_entry.id   AF-A0AA43JI99-F1
#
_cell.length_a   1.000
_cell.length_b   1.000
_cell.length_c   1.000
_cell.angle_alpha   90.00
_cell.angle_beta   90.00
_cell.angle_gamma   90.00
#
_symmetry.space_group_name_H-M   'P 1'
#
loop_
_entity.id
_entity.type
_entity.pdbx_description
1 polymer ?
#
loop_
_entity_poly.entity_id
_entity_poly.type
_entity_poly.pdbx_seq_one_letter_code
_entity_poly.pdbx_strand_id
1 'polypeptide(L)'
;MDFLEDDGGIGAILRTVTVRLDADQLRQILASKVQALSIPEEKKASALDKIRNLPTEILNSLIMRVIDKGIDRFPELLMDFLQ
;
A
#
# COMPACT_ATOMS: atom_id res chain seq x y z
N MET A 1 -15.87 26.69 9.87
CA MET A 1 -17.28 26.29 9.90
C MET A 1 -17.52 25.49 8.65
N ASP A 2 -17.15 24.21 8.73
CA ASP A 2 -17.46 23.21 7.71
C ASP A 2 -18.98 23.17 7.57
N PHE A 3 -19.50 23.23 6.34
CA PHE A 3 -20.92 23.42 6.07
C PHE A 3 -21.72 22.27 6.69
N LEU A 4 -22.40 22.60 7.79
CA LEU A 4 -23.30 21.75 8.55
C LEU A 4 -24.62 21.60 7.79
N GLU A 5 -24.62 20.84 6.70
CA GLU A 5 -25.84 20.24 6.16
C GLU A 5 -25.76 18.72 6.31
N ASP A 6 -26.93 18.11 6.53
CA ASP A 6 -27.15 16.71 6.93
C ASP A 6 -26.80 15.70 5.80
N ASP A 7 -26.04 16.13 4.80
CA ASP A 7 -25.69 15.40 3.57
C ASP A 7 -24.19 15.09 3.44
N GLY A 8 -23.38 15.44 4.45
CA GLY A 8 -21.98 14.99 4.56
C GLY A 8 -20.93 15.92 3.92
N GLY A 9 -21.31 17.15 3.57
CA GLY A 9 -20.37 18.21 3.18
C GLY A 9 -19.60 17.96 1.87
N ILE A 10 -18.66 18.86 1.54
CA ILE A 10 -17.89 18.82 0.27
C ILE A 10 -17.12 17.50 0.10
N GLY A 11 -16.76 16.85 1.21
CA GLY A 11 -16.13 15.52 1.23
C GLY A 11 -17.03 14.37 0.78
N ALA A 12 -18.36 14.47 0.95
CA ALA A 12 -19.31 13.47 0.45
C ALA A 12 -19.62 13.63 -1.04
N ILE A 13 -19.52 14.86 -1.56
CA ILE A 13 -19.76 15.17 -2.98
C ILE A 13 -18.56 14.77 -3.86
N LEU A 14 -17.34 14.95 -3.36
CA LEU A 14 -16.13 14.43 -4.00
C LEU A 14 -15.93 12.98 -3.57
N ARG A 15 -16.24 12.00 -4.44
CA ARG A 15 -16.01 10.54 -4.22
C ARG A 15 -14.52 10.17 -4.05
N THR A 16 -13.82 10.83 -3.14
CA THR A 16 -12.40 10.66 -2.89
C THR A 16 -12.22 9.56 -1.86
N VAL A 17 -11.48 8.52 -2.24
CA VAL A 17 -11.03 7.52 -1.28
C VAL A 17 -9.66 7.96 -0.77
N THR A 18 -9.57 8.32 0.51
CA THR A 18 -8.26 8.62 1.13
C THR A 18 -7.56 7.31 1.48
N VAL A 19 -6.54 6.96 0.70
CA VAL A 19 -5.67 5.83 1.01
C VAL A 19 -4.45 6.34 1.77
N ARG A 20 -4.32 5.95 3.04
CA ARG A 20 -3.07 6.09 3.80
C ARG A 20 -2.21 4.86 3.52
N LEU A 21 -0.91 5.08 3.32
CA LEU A 21 0.08 4.02 3.25
C LEU A 21 1.21 4.38 4.21
N ASP A 22 1.26 3.69 5.34
CA ASP A 22 2.31 3.85 6.35
C ASP A 22 3.19 2.59 6.46
N ALA A 23 4.27 2.70 7.24
CA ALA A 23 5.25 1.63 7.40
C ALA A 23 4.65 0.33 7.94
N ASP A 24 3.67 0.41 8.85
CA ASP A 24 3.04 -0.77 9.43
C ASP A 24 2.13 -1.46 8.41
N GLN A 25 1.37 -0.69 7.63
CA GLN A 25 0.59 -1.24 6.52
C GLN A 25 1.48 -1.88 5.46
N LEU A 26 2.60 -1.25 5.09
CA LEU A 26 3.54 -1.86 4.14
C LEU A 26 4.11 -3.18 4.71
N ARG A 27 4.46 -3.21 6.00
CA ARG A 27 4.96 -4.43 6.66
C ARG A 27 3.95 -5.57 6.60
N GLN A 28 2.66 -5.28 6.83
CA GLN A 28 1.58 -6.26 6.72
C GLN A 28 1.40 -6.77 5.29
N ILE A 29 1.43 -5.88 4.29
CA ILE A 29 1.32 -6.25 2.87
C ILE A 29 2.47 -7.18 2.48
N LEU A 30 3.71 -6.82 2.83
CA LEU A 30 4.88 -7.64 2.54
C LEU A 30 4.79 -9.02 3.22
N ALA A 31 4.35 -9.07 4.48
CA ALA A 31 4.18 -10.32 5.20
C ALA A 31 3.12 -11.22 4.54
N SER A 32 1.99 -10.65 4.10
CA SER A 32 0.95 -11.38 3.38
C SER A 32 1.46 -11.92 2.04
N LYS A 33 2.22 -11.13 1.28
CA LYS A 33 2.84 -11.59 0.02
C LYS A 33 3.81 -12.74 0.25
N VAL A 34 4.65 -12.68 1.29
CA VAL A 34 5.58 -13.78 1.62
C VAL A 34 4.83 -15.06 2.00
N GLN A 35 3.72 -14.96 2.74
CA GLN A 35 2.89 -16.12 3.08
C GLN A 35 2.31 -16.79 1.83
N ALA A 36 1.90 -15.99 0.85
CA ALA A 36 1.35 -16.47 -0.43
C ALA A 36 2.40 -17.08 -1.39
N LEU A 37 3.71 -16.91 -1.14
CA LEU A 37 4.75 -17.52 -1.97
C LEU A 37 4.75 -19.04 -1.83
N SER A 38 4.99 -19.76 -2.92
CA SER A 38 5.18 -21.23 -2.89
C SER A 38 6.66 -21.58 -2.66
N ILE A 39 7.19 -21.21 -1.50
CA ILE A 39 8.58 -21.47 -1.09
C ILE A 39 8.62 -22.33 0.19
N PRO A 40 9.75 -23.00 0.50
CA PRO A 40 9.88 -23.80 1.72
C PRO A 40 9.57 -22.99 3.00
N GLU A 41 8.89 -23.62 3.95
CA GLU A 41 8.49 -23.05 5.26
C GLU A 41 9.64 -22.34 5.98
N GLU A 42 10.83 -22.94 6.00
CA GLU A 42 12.03 -22.37 6.62
C GLU A 42 12.43 -21.02 6.01
N LYS A 43 12.32 -20.90 4.68
CA LYS A 43 12.60 -19.64 3.96
C LYS A 43 11.50 -18.61 4.19
N LYS A 44 10.23 -19.04 4.33
CA LYS A 44 9.12 -18.14 4.70
C LYS A 44 9.34 -17.55 6.09
N ALA A 45 9.66 -18.39 7.08
CA ALA A 45 9.89 -17.96 8.45
C ALA A 45 11.03 -16.93 8.53
N SER A 46 12.17 -17.21 7.87
CA SER A 46 13.30 -16.27 7.81
C SER A 46 12.94 -14.96 7.11
N ALA A 47 12.16 -15.00 6.02
CA ALA A 47 11.73 -13.80 5.32
C ALA A 47 10.76 -12.96 6.14
N LEU A 48 9.82 -13.59 6.85
CA LEU A 48 8.88 -12.90 7.74
C LEU A 48 9.61 -12.23 8.91
N ASP A 49 10.59 -12.90 9.51
CA ASP A 49 11.39 -12.34 10.59
C ASP A 49 12.15 -11.09 10.14
N LYS A 50 12.80 -11.17 8.97
CA LYS A 50 13.47 -10.00 8.37
C LYS A 50 12.52 -8.83 8.14
N ILE A 51 11.32 -9.07 7.60
CA ILE A 51 10.31 -8.02 7.36
C ILE A 51 9.85 -7.37 8.66
N ARG A 52 9.67 -8.16 9.72
CA ARG A 52 9.28 -7.64 11.05
C ARG A 52 10.36 -6.75 11.65
N ASN A 53 11.62 -7.12 11.46
CA ASN A 53 12.78 -6.42 12.00
C ASN A 53 13.26 -5.24 11.13
N LEU A 54 12.60 -4.95 10.00
CA LEU A 54 12.95 -3.79 9.18
C LEU A 54 12.68 -2.47 9.91
N PRO A 55 13.67 -1.56 9.96
CA PRO A 55 13.49 -0.20 10.47
C PRO A 55 12.41 0.56 9.68
N THR A 56 11.67 1.40 10.38
CA THR A 56 10.63 2.27 9.81
C THR A 56 11.16 3.16 8.70
N GLU A 57 12.40 3.66 8.83
CA GLU A 57 13.04 4.50 7.81
C GLU A 57 13.23 3.74 6.48
N ILE A 58 13.63 2.47 6.55
CA ILE A 58 13.76 1.61 5.37
C ILE A 58 12.39 1.36 4.75
N LEU A 59 11.37 1.10 5.57
CA LEU A 59 10.00 0.89 5.09
C LEU A 59 9.47 2.14 4.38
N ASN A 60 9.64 3.33 4.96
CA ASN A 60 9.22 4.59 4.32
C ASN A 60 9.94 4.80 2.97
N SER A 61 11.24 4.51 2.90
CA SER A 61 11.99 4.57 1.64
C SER A 61 11.48 3.55 0.61
N LEU A 62 11.08 2.35 1.04
CA LEU A 62 10.42 1.37 0.17
C LEU A 62 9.06 1.89 -0.32
N ILE A 63 8.25 2.51 0.53
CA ILE A 63 6.95 3.09 0.12
C ILE A 63 7.16 4.08 -1.02
N MET A 64 8.12 5.01 -0.88
CA MET A 64 8.38 6.00 -1.94
C MET A 64 8.77 5.32 -3.25
N ARG A 65 9.69 4.35 -3.20
CA ARG A 65 10.10 3.59 -4.40
C ARG A 65 8.96 2.80 -5.04
N VAL A 66 8.03 2.28 -4.23
CA VAL A 66 6.84 1.56 -4.75
C VAL A 66 5.90 2.53 -5.43
N ILE A 67 5.68 3.72 -4.84
CA ILE A 67 4.87 4.78 -5.44
C ILE A 67 5.50 5.21 -6.77
N ASP A 68 6.80 5.51 -6.80
CA ASP A 68 7.51 5.92 -8.02
C ASP A 68 7.33 4.90 -9.15
N LYS A 69 7.64 3.62 -8.87
CA LYS A 69 7.47 2.53 -9.85
C LYS A 69 6.02 2.31 -10.27
N GLY A 70 5.08 2.55 -9.36
CA GLY A 70 3.65 2.44 -9.64
C GLY A 70 3.17 3.53 -10.59
N ILE A 71 3.62 4.77 -10.37
CA ILE A 71 3.32 5.93 -11.23
C ILE A 71 3.93 5.73 -12.62
N ASP A 72 5.17 5.26 -12.70
CA ASP A 72 5.85 5.00 -13.98
C ASP A 72 5.08 3.98 -14.85
N ARG A 73 4.44 3.00 -14.20
CA ARG A 73 3.59 1.99 -14.87
C ARG A 73 2.13 2.37 -14.97
N PHE A 74 1.72 3.51 -14.40
CA PHE A 74 0.32 3.90 -14.34
C PHE A 74 -0.34 4.00 -15.73
N PRO A 75 0.30 4.57 -16.78
CA PRO A 75 -0.31 4.62 -18.11
C PRO A 75 -0.62 3.23 -18.68
N GLU A 76 0.26 2.25 -18.49
CA GLU A 76 0.06 0.85 -18.92
C GLU A 76 -1.11 0.22 -18.16
N LEU A 77 -1.10 0.31 -16.82
CA LEU A 77 -2.15 -0.24 -15.97
C LEU A 77 -3.53 0.39 -16.23
N LEU A 78 -3.57 1.68 -16.55
CA LEU A 78 -4.81 2.36 -16.90
C LEU A 78 -5.37 1.85 -18.23
N MET A 79 -4.51 1.60 -19.22
CA MET A 79 -4.92 1.08 -20.51
C MET A 79 -5.46 -0.35 -20.38
N ASP A 80 -4.80 -1.20 -19.59
CA ASP A 80 -5.28 -2.56 -19.28
C ASP A 80 -6.64 -2.56 -18.56
N PHE A 81 -6.87 -1.60 -17.65
CA PHE A 81 -8.15 -1.48 -16.93
C PHE A 81 -9.32 -1.05 -17.81
N LEU A 82 -9.05 -0.33 -18.91
CA LEU A 82 -10.06 0.19 -19.83
C LEU A 82 -10.43 -0.80 -20.95
N GLN A 83 -9.78 -1.96 -21.02
CA GLN A 83 -10.11 -3.06 -21.94
C GLN A 83 -11.12 -4.03 -21.33
#